data_AF-A0A1H9RUM6-F1
#
_entry.id   AF-A0A1H9RUM6-F1
#
_cell.length_a   1.000
_cell.length_b   1.000
_cell.length_c   1.000
_cell.angle_alpha   90.00
_cell.angle_beta   90.00
_cell.angle_gamma   90.00
#
_symmetry.space_group_name_H-M   'P 1'
#
loop_
_entity.id
_entity.type
_entity.pdbx_description
1 polymer ?
#
loop_
_entity_poly.entity_id
_entity_poly.type
_entity_poly.pdbx_seq_one_letter_code
_entity_poly.pdbx_strand_id
1 'polypeptide(L)'
;MRSSSRSVYRTDFTQGERVTAYGWLALGAAFSALMSLVYLDAQVGSVPFPYPIVLAFLFNLVLTRTALLWTDRRWVALLPVVCWVLVLFLLVFGVSMFGEVFFADEIRALVLVLSGLIGGLFPALRSQ
;
A
#
# COMPACT_ATOMS: atom_id res chain seq x y z
N MET A 1 32.51 29.99 -17.07
CA MET A 1 31.10 30.19 -16.63
C MET A 1 30.39 28.84 -16.67
N ARG A 2 30.10 28.22 -15.52
CA ARG A 2 29.25 27.00 -15.45
C ARG A 2 27.83 27.46 -15.16
N SER A 3 26.90 27.28 -16.08
CA SER A 3 25.47 27.46 -15.82
C SER A 3 25.03 26.36 -14.86
N SER A 4 24.80 26.71 -13.59
CA SER A 4 24.10 25.84 -12.66
C SER A 4 22.66 25.68 -13.15
N SER A 5 22.38 24.57 -13.82
CA SER A 5 21.03 24.16 -14.20
C SER A 5 20.21 23.98 -12.92
N ARG A 6 19.44 25.00 -12.52
CA ARG A 6 18.47 24.87 -11.43
C ARG A 6 17.47 23.80 -11.86
N SER A 7 17.37 22.73 -11.09
CA SER A 7 16.24 21.81 -11.20
C SER A 7 14.96 22.61 -10.92
N VAL A 8 14.21 22.92 -11.97
CA VAL A 8 12.90 23.54 -11.86
C VAL A 8 11.95 22.46 -11.35
N TYR A 9 11.77 22.38 -10.04
CA TYR A 9 10.75 21.53 -9.43
C TYR A 9 9.40 22.16 -9.70
N ARG A 10 8.59 21.53 -10.56
CA ARG A 10 7.21 21.96 -10.81
C ARG A 10 6.37 21.53 -9.62
N THR A 11 6.00 22.50 -8.77
CA THR A 11 5.16 22.30 -7.58
C THR A 11 3.68 22.56 -7.85
N ASP A 12 3.36 23.09 -9.03
CA ASP A 12 1.99 23.43 -9.43
C ASP A 12 1.33 22.23 -10.13
N PHE A 13 0.71 21.36 -9.33
CA PHE A 13 -0.12 20.26 -9.83
C PHE A 13 -1.58 20.69 -9.96
N THR A 14 -2.16 20.45 -11.13
CA THR A 14 -3.58 20.73 -11.38
C THR A 14 -4.43 19.74 -10.58
N GLN A 15 -5.65 20.14 -10.18
CA GLN A 15 -6.58 19.26 -9.43
C GLN A 15 -6.81 17.90 -10.13
N GLY A 16 -6.88 17.89 -11.47
CA GLY A 16 -7.05 16.67 -12.27
C GLY A 16 -5.84 15.72 -12.24
N GLU A 17 -4.62 16.24 -12.18
CA GLU A 17 -3.39 15.42 -12.07
C GLU A 17 -3.33 14.73 -10.71
N ARG A 18 -3.69 15.47 -9.65
CA ARG A 18 -3.75 14.92 -8.28
C ARG A 18 -4.77 13.78 -8.20
N VAL A 19 -6.00 13.98 -8.70
CA VAL A 19 -7.03 12.93 -8.70
C VAL A 19 -6.58 11.69 -9.47
N THR A 20 -5.97 11.87 -10.64
CA THR A 20 -5.46 10.76 -11.46
C THR A 20 -4.34 10.00 -10.74
N ALA A 21 -3.42 10.73 -10.10
CA ALA A 21 -2.35 10.13 -9.29
C ALA A 21 -2.92 9.31 -8.12
N TYR A 22 -3.86 9.88 -7.35
CA TYR A 22 -4.51 9.15 -6.25
C TYR A 22 -5.33 7.96 -6.74
N GLY A 23 -5.97 8.05 -7.90
CA GLY A 23 -6.67 6.91 -8.53
C GLY A 23 -5.72 5.75 -8.83
N TRP A 24 -4.55 6.03 -9.42
CA TRP A 24 -3.52 5.01 -9.66
C TRP A 24 -2.93 4.45 -8.37
N LEU A 25 -2.71 5.28 -7.36
CA LEU A 25 -2.22 4.82 -6.05
C LEU A 25 -3.25 3.90 -5.37
N ALA A 26 -4.54 4.21 -5.48
CA ALA A 26 -5.61 3.37 -4.97
C ALA A 26 -5.72 2.03 -5.73
N LEU A 27 -5.59 2.05 -7.06
CA LEU A 27 -5.52 0.82 -7.85
C LEU A 27 -4.31 -0.05 -7.48
N GLY A 28 -3.13 0.56 -7.32
CA GLY A 28 -1.93 -0.14 -6.86
C GLY A 28 -2.08 -0.72 -5.46
N ALA A 29 -2.73 0.01 -4.55
CA ALA A 29 -3.10 -0.49 -3.23
C ALA A 29 -4.03 -1.70 -3.31
N ALA A 30 -5.12 -1.61 -4.09
CA ALA A 30 -6.07 -2.71 -4.24
C ALA A 30 -5.41 -3.98 -4.81
N PHE A 31 -4.58 -3.83 -5.84
CA PHE A 31 -3.86 -4.95 -6.44
C PHE A 31 -2.84 -5.56 -5.46
N SER A 32 -2.12 -4.72 -4.71
CA SER A 32 -1.20 -5.17 -3.66
C SER A 32 -1.92 -5.96 -2.56
N ALA A 33 -3.10 -5.50 -2.12
CA ALA A 33 -3.94 -6.20 -1.15
C ALA A 33 -4.38 -7.58 -1.67
N LEU A 34 -4.86 -7.64 -2.92
CA LEU A 34 -5.26 -8.88 -3.56
C LEU A 34 -4.10 -9.89 -3.59
N MET A 35 -2.92 -9.48 -4.07
CA MET A 35 -1.74 -10.35 -4.13
C MET A 35 -1.30 -10.82 -2.75
N SER A 36 -1.34 -9.93 -1.77
CA SER A 36 -0.98 -10.25 -0.38
C SER A 36 -1.85 -11.35 0.20
N LEU A 37 -3.14 -11.36 -0.14
CA LEU A 37 -4.10 -12.36 0.31
C LEU A 37 -3.95 -13.69 -0.43
N VAL A 38 -3.89 -13.65 -1.77
CA VAL A 38 -3.79 -14.85 -2.62
C VAL A 38 -2.52 -15.64 -2.32
N TYR A 39 -1.41 -14.95 -2.07
CA TYR A 39 -0.12 -15.58 -1.82
C TYR A 39 0.19 -15.79 -0.34
N LEU A 40 -0.76 -15.53 0.58
CA LEU A 40 -0.52 -15.61 2.03
C LEU A 40 -0.03 -17.00 2.49
N ASP A 41 -0.56 -18.06 1.88
CA ASP A 41 -0.17 -19.45 2.16
C ASP A 41 0.82 -20.02 1.13
N ALA A 42 1.22 -19.22 0.14
CA ALA A 42 2.04 -19.72 -0.94
C ALA A 42 3.44 -20.11 -0.45
N GLN A 43 3.82 -21.35 -0.74
CA GLN A 43 5.09 -21.93 -0.36
C GLN A 43 6.11 -21.75 -1.47
N VAL A 44 7.35 -21.38 -1.13
CA VAL A 44 8.46 -21.35 -2.09
C VAL A 44 9.19 -22.68 -1.96
N GLY A 45 8.86 -23.63 -2.83
CA GLY A 45 9.32 -25.02 -2.69
C GLY A 45 8.64 -25.71 -1.50
N SER A 46 9.42 -26.16 -0.52
CA SER A 46 8.93 -26.86 0.69
C SER A 46 8.98 -26.00 1.97
N VAL A 47 9.36 -24.73 1.86
CA VAL A 47 9.49 -23.83 3.02
C VAL A 47 8.36 -22.81 3.00
N PRO A 48 7.54 -22.72 4.07
CA PRO A 48 6.58 -21.63 4.23
C PRO A 48 7.37 -20.34 4.47
N PHE A 49 7.50 -19.51 3.43
CA PHE A 49 8.20 -18.23 3.52
C PHE A 49 7.19 -17.07 3.45
N PRO A 50 7.09 -16.21 4.48
CA PRO A 50 6.07 -15.17 4.57
C PRO A 50 6.43 -13.91 3.75
N TYR A 51 6.75 -14.08 2.46
CA TYR A 51 7.01 -12.94 1.56
C TYR A 51 5.84 -11.95 1.40
N PRO A 52 4.55 -12.33 1.52
CA PRO A 52 3.44 -11.38 1.40
C PRO A 52 3.44 -10.30 2.48
N ILE A 53 3.93 -10.64 3.68
CA ILE A 53 4.03 -9.71 4.81
C ILE A 53 5.05 -8.60 4.50
N VAL A 54 6.19 -8.98 3.91
CA VAL A 54 7.25 -8.04 3.50
C VAL A 54 6.76 -7.18 2.33
N LEU A 55 6.06 -7.78 1.36
CA LEU A 55 5.48 -7.05 0.24
C LEU A 55 4.43 -6.04 0.71
N ALA A 56 3.54 -6.41 1.62
CA ALA A 56 2.53 -5.51 2.18
C ALA A 56 3.17 -4.27 2.82
N PHE A 57 4.27 -4.46 3.58
CA PHE A 57 5.04 -3.36 4.15
C PHE A 57 5.65 -2.46 3.06
N LEU A 58 6.35 -3.06 2.08
CA LEU A 58 7.06 -2.32 1.03
C LEU A 58 6.10 -1.55 0.11
N PHE A 59 4.98 -2.16 -0.29
CA PHE A 59 3.98 -1.51 -1.12
C PHE A 59 3.38 -0.30 -0.41
N ASN A 60 2.92 -0.45 0.83
CA ASN A 60 2.36 0.67 1.58
C ASN A 60 3.40 1.78 1.81
N LEU A 61 4.67 1.42 2.01
CA LEU A 61 5.77 2.38 2.11
C LEU A 61 5.96 3.18 0.82
N VAL A 62 5.99 2.53 -0.34
CA VAL A 62 6.17 3.21 -1.64
C VAL A 62 4.94 4.05 -1.98
N LEU A 63 3.74 3.52 -1.75
CA LEU A 63 2.48 4.22 -2.03
C LEU A 63 2.35 5.49 -1.19
N THR A 64 2.61 5.44 0.11
CA THR A 64 2.54 6.62 0.96
C THR A 64 3.64 7.63 0.65
N ARG A 65 4.87 7.19 0.36
CA ARG A 65 5.92 8.11 -0.11
C ARG A 65 5.53 8.82 -1.40
N THR A 66 4.92 8.09 -2.32
CA THR A 66 4.47 8.66 -3.58
C THR A 66 3.33 9.63 -3.33
N ALA A 67 2.36 9.29 -2.48
CA ALA A 67 1.24 10.17 -2.12
C ALA A 67 1.71 11.50 -1.49
N LEU A 68 2.76 11.46 -0.65
CA LEU A 68 3.38 12.64 -0.07
C LEU A 68 4.01 13.58 -1.10
N LEU A 69 4.39 13.09 -2.30
CA LEU A 69 4.85 13.97 -3.39
C LEU A 69 3.72 14.85 -3.94
N TRP A 70 2.46 14.42 -3.76
CA TRP A 70 1.27 15.10 -4.30
C TRP A 70 0.50 15.89 -3.23
N THR A 71 0.92 15.84 -1.96
CA THR A 71 0.27 16.58 -0.87
C THR A 71 1.17 16.80 0.34
N ASP A 72 1.06 17.97 0.94
CA ASP A 72 1.68 18.27 2.25
C ASP A 72 0.86 17.73 3.43
N ARG A 73 -0.39 17.31 3.20
CA ARG A 73 -1.30 16.84 4.27
C ARG A 73 -1.13 15.35 4.50
N ARG A 74 -0.50 14.99 5.64
CA ARG A 74 -0.27 13.59 6.07
C ARG A 74 -1.51 12.70 5.99
N TRP A 75 -2.66 13.21 6.42
CA TRP A 75 -3.93 12.47 6.40
C TRP A 75 -4.37 12.07 4.99
N VAL A 76 -4.12 12.93 4.00
CA VAL A 76 -4.48 12.67 2.60
C VAL A 76 -3.51 11.65 1.98
N ALA A 77 -2.23 11.68 2.37
CA ALA A 77 -1.24 10.71 1.92
C ALA A 77 -1.49 9.28 2.41
N LEU A 78 -2.31 9.10 3.45
CA LEU A 78 -2.72 7.79 3.98
C LEU A 78 -3.91 7.17 3.24
N LEU A 79 -4.57 7.91 2.33
CA LEU A 79 -5.71 7.39 1.55
C LEU A 79 -5.41 6.04 0.84
N PRO A 80 -4.24 5.83 0.21
CA PRO A 80 -3.92 4.55 -0.40
C PRO A 80 -3.87 3.39 0.61
N VAL A 81 -3.39 3.65 1.83
CA VAL A 81 -3.32 2.65 2.90
C VAL A 81 -4.72 2.31 3.40
N VAL A 82 -5.58 3.32 3.56
CA VAL A 82 -7.00 3.10 3.91
C VAL A 82 -7.70 2.28 2.83
N CYS A 83 -7.46 2.60 1.55
CA CYS A 83 -7.99 1.83 0.44
C CYS A 83 -7.50 0.37 0.46
N TRP A 84 -6.20 0.16 0.73
CA TRP A 84 -5.62 -1.17 0.88
C TRP A 84 -6.30 -2.00 1.97
N VAL A 85 -6.49 -1.41 3.17
CA VAL A 85 -7.18 -2.07 4.29
C VAL A 85 -8.64 -2.38 3.93
N LEU A 86 -9.35 -1.45 3.31
CA LEU A 86 -10.73 -1.65 2.89
C LEU A 86 -10.85 -2.78 1.86
N VAL A 87 -9.94 -2.86 0.90
CA VAL A 87 -9.93 -3.94 -0.09
C VAL A 87 -9.65 -5.29 0.57
N LEU A 88 -8.68 -5.37 1.49
CA LEU A 88 -8.47 -6.60 2.26
C LEU A 88 -9.72 -6.99 3.06
N PHE A 89 -10.36 -6.02 3.72
CA PHE A 89 -11.59 -6.27 4.46
C PHE A 89 -12.69 -6.80 3.54
N LEU A 90 -12.94 -6.15 2.39
CA LEU A 90 -13.93 -6.62 1.42
C LEU A 90 -13.60 -8.00 0.86
N LEU A 91 -12.34 -8.31 0.60
CA LEU A 91 -11.93 -9.62 0.11
C LEU A 91 -12.13 -10.69 1.17
N VAL A 92 -11.74 -10.45 2.42
CA VAL A 92 -11.90 -11.42 3.51
C VAL A 92 -13.38 -11.67 3.78
N PHE A 93 -14.16 -10.63 4.06
CA PHE A 93 -15.58 -10.77 4.41
C PHE A 93 -16.46 -11.13 3.20
N GLY A 94 -16.12 -10.62 2.02
CA GLY A 94 -16.84 -10.91 0.78
C GLY A 94 -16.61 -12.33 0.31
N VAL A 95 -15.39 -12.86 0.40
CA VAL A 95 -15.10 -14.25 -0.02
C VAL A 95 -15.65 -15.26 1.00
N SER A 96 -15.68 -14.96 2.29
CA SER A 96 -16.36 -15.80 3.29
C SER A 96 -17.85 -16.02 2.99
N MET A 97 -18.51 -15.13 2.24
CA MET A 97 -19.89 -15.33 1.77
C MET A 97 -20.01 -16.35 0.62
N PHE A 98 -18.92 -16.60 -0.13
CA PHE A 98 -18.91 -17.44 -1.34
C PHE A 98 -18.20 -18.79 -1.15
N GLY A 99 -17.60 -19.07 0.01
CA GLY A 99 -17.02 -20.37 0.33
C GLY A 99 -16.02 -20.32 1.49
N GLU A 100 -15.72 -21.49 2.06
CA GLU A 100 -14.75 -21.68 3.15
C GLU A 100 -13.31 -21.38 2.69
N VAL A 101 -12.95 -20.10 2.62
CA VAL A 101 -11.57 -19.70 2.36
C VAL A 101 -10.79 -19.66 3.66
N PHE A 102 -10.11 -20.78 3.89
CA PHE A 102 -8.81 -20.95 4.53
C PHE A 102 -8.31 -19.75 5.36
N PHE A 103 -8.71 -19.72 6.63
CA PHE A 103 -7.91 -19.08 7.67
C PHE A 103 -6.63 -19.91 7.86
N ALA A 104 -5.66 -19.76 6.97
CA ALA A 104 -4.41 -20.53 7.02
C ALA A 104 -3.57 -20.21 8.28
N ASP A 105 -3.78 -19.06 8.92
CA ASP A 105 -3.30 -18.75 10.28
C ASP A 105 -3.83 -17.35 10.65
N GLU A 106 -4.75 -17.21 11.62
CA GLU A 106 -5.28 -15.90 12.03
C GLU A 106 -4.16 -14.92 12.43
N ILE A 107 -3.06 -15.47 12.96
CA ILE A 107 -1.86 -14.72 13.35
C ILE A 107 -1.16 -14.12 12.13
N ARG A 108 -1.04 -14.85 11.01
CA ARG A 108 -0.38 -14.34 9.79
C ARG A 108 -1.18 -13.21 9.14
N ALA A 109 -2.50 -13.33 9.14
CA ALA A 109 -3.38 -12.26 8.66
C ALA A 109 -3.23 -10.99 9.51
N LEU A 110 -3.19 -11.15 10.84
CA LEU A 110 -2.93 -10.02 11.76
C LEU A 110 -1.57 -9.37 11.49
N VAL A 111 -0.50 -10.17 11.39
CA VAL A 111 0.86 -9.67 11.13
C VAL A 111 0.93 -8.96 9.77
N LEU A 112 0.22 -9.44 8.75
CA LEU A 112 0.15 -8.80 7.44
C LEU A 112 -0.53 -7.42 7.51
N VAL A 113 -1.65 -7.33 8.22
CA VAL A 113 -2.34 -6.04 8.41
C VAL A 113 -1.44 -5.08 9.17
N LEU A 114 -0.80 -5.53 10.25
CA LEU A 114 0.13 -4.71 11.03
C LEU A 114 1.34 -4.27 10.19
N SER A 115 1.91 -5.14 9.36
CA SER A 115 3.06 -4.79 8.51
C SER A 115 2.66 -3.75 7.45
N GLY A 116 1.50 -3.90 6.82
CA GLY A 116 0.96 -2.93 5.87
C GLY A 116 0.73 -1.55 6.51
N LEU A 117 0.14 -1.53 7.70
CA LEU A 117 -0.07 -0.28 8.46
C LEU A 117 1.25 0.39 8.82
N ILE A 118 2.20 -0.35 9.40
CA ILE A 118 3.52 0.19 9.77
C ILE A 118 4.24 0.72 8.53
N GLY A 119 4.16 0.01 7.39
CA GLY A 119 4.74 0.42 6.12
C GLY A 119 4.21 1.76 5.62
N GLY A 120 2.90 2.01 5.75
CA GLY A 120 2.28 3.28 5.38
C GLY A 120 2.48 4.41 6.38
N LEU A 121 2.46 4.10 7.69
CA LEU A 121 2.64 5.09 8.75
C LEU A 121 4.08 5.62 8.82
N PHE A 122 5.07 4.77 8.59
CA PHE A 122 6.49 5.13 8.67
C PHE A 122 6.87 6.36 7.81
N PRO A 123 6.58 6.41 6.50
CA PRO A 123 6.87 7.59 5.68
C PRO A 123 6.01 8.81 6.04
N ALA A 124 4.76 8.62 6.49
CA ALA A 124 3.90 9.72 6.92
C ALA A 124 4.42 10.43 8.19
N LEU A 125 5.09 9.69 9.07
CA LEU A 125 5.73 10.24 10.27
C LEU A 125 7.09 10.89 9.97
N ARG A 126 7.83 10.38 8.98
CA ARG A 126 9.20 10.82 8.66
C ARG A 126 9.27 12.03 7.72
N SER A 127 8.15 12.54 7.21
CA SER A 127 8.12 13.73 6.34
C SER A 127 8.25 15.05 7.11
N GLN A 128 8.95 15.07 8.24
CA GLN A 128 9.33 16.24 9.04
C GLN A 128 10.80 16.55 8.81
#